data_AF-A0A1U6IU72-F1
#
_entry.id   AF-A0A1U6IU72-F1
#
_cell.length_a   1.000
_cell.length_b   1.000
_cell.length_c   1.000
_cell.angle_alpha   90.00
_cell.angle_beta   90.00
_cell.angle_gamma   90.00
#
_symmetry.space_group_name_H-M   'P 1'
#
loop_
_entity.id
_entity.type
_entity.pdbx_description
1 polymer ?
#
loop_
_entity_poly.entity_id
_entity_poly.type
_entity_poly.pdbx_seq_one_letter_code
_entity_poly.pdbx_strand_id
1 'polypeptide(L)'
;MDYNGHISRRGDHRVRNLLYEAACVILTRSSAESTLRDWGLKLRERVGFKRAAVAVARKLSVVMHAMLKSGELFDKTAGAPA
;
A
#
# COMPACT_ATOMS: atom_id res chain seq x y z
N MET A 1 -7.32 15.08 -10.05
CA MET A 1 -6.23 15.77 -9.32
C MET A 1 -5.36 14.74 -8.63
N ASP A 2 -4.18 14.48 -9.19
CA ASP A 2 -3.19 13.60 -8.58
C ASP A 2 -2.43 14.36 -7.49
N TYR A 3 -2.71 14.03 -6.23
CA TYR A 3 -2.03 14.62 -5.10
C TYR A 3 -0.63 14.03 -4.97
N ASN A 4 0.38 14.86 -5.27
CA ASN A 4 1.77 14.57 -5.04
C ASN A 4 2.03 14.32 -3.54
N GLY A 5 2.31 13.07 -3.17
CA GLY A 5 3.46 12.75 -2.32
C GLY A 5 3.32 12.49 -0.82
N HIS A 6 2.17 12.65 -0.16
CA HIS A 6 2.09 12.37 1.29
C HIS A 6 0.79 11.65 1.71
N ILE A 7 0.90 10.71 2.65
CA ILE A 7 -0.24 10.22 3.42
C ILE A 7 -0.78 11.41 4.23
N SER A 8 -2.10 11.63 4.20
CA SER A 8 -2.76 12.68 4.98
C SER A 8 -2.29 12.63 6.45
N ARG A 9 -2.01 13.79 7.04
CA ARG A 9 -1.70 13.91 8.48
C ARG A 9 -2.97 13.84 9.36
N ARG A 10 -4.15 13.71 8.76
CA ARG A 10 -5.40 13.55 9.51
C ARG A 10 -5.60 12.09 9.92
N GLY A 11 -6.16 11.88 11.11
CA GLY A 11 -6.38 10.57 11.70
C GLY A 11 -5.34 10.21 12.76
N ASP A 12 -5.36 8.95 13.19
CA ASP A 12 -4.50 8.45 14.26
C ASP A 12 -3.04 8.22 13.79
N HIS A 13 -2.09 8.68 14.60
CA HIS A 13 -0.66 8.58 14.29
C HIS A 13 -0.17 7.13 14.26
N ARG A 14 -0.67 6.31 15.18
CA ARG A 14 -0.24 4.91 15.34
C ARG A 14 -0.71 4.06 14.18
N VAL A 15 -1.92 4.26 13.68
CA VAL A 15 -2.42 3.59 12.46
C VAL A 15 -1.52 3.87 11.26
N ARG A 16 -1.08 5.13 11.08
CA ARG A 16 -0.18 5.50 9.98
C ARG A 16 1.20 4.84 10.11
N ASN A 17 1.74 4.75 11.32
CA ASN A 17 3.01 4.05 11.56
C ASN A 17 2.89 2.56 11.22
N LEU A 18 1.82 1.90 11.70
CA LEU A 18 1.56 0.49 11.42
C LEU A 18 1.40 0.21 9.92
N LEU A 19 0.70 1.08 9.19
CA LEU A 19 0.58 0.98 7.73
C LEU A 19 1.93 1.11 7.02
N TYR A 20 2.79 2.01 7.49
CA TYR A 20 4.14 2.17 6.94
C TYR A 20 5.04 0.96 7.23
N GLU A 21 5.00 0.42 8.45
CA GLU A 21 5.72 -0.79 8.83
C GLU A 21 5.24 -2.00 8.01
N ALA A 22 3.92 -2.17 7.86
CA ALA A 22 3.34 -3.21 7.01
C ALA A 22 3.79 -3.07 5.55
N ALA A 23 3.80 -1.85 5.01
CA ALA A 23 4.32 -1.58 3.67
C ALA A 23 5.80 -1.93 3.53
N CYS A 24 6.62 -1.63 4.54
CA CYS A 24 8.03 -2.04 4.55
C CYS A 24 8.16 -3.57 4.50
N VAL A 25 7.37 -4.30 5.30
CA VAL A 25 7.36 -5.78 5.30
C VAL A 25 6.92 -6.33 3.95
N ILE A 26 5.87 -5.78 3.34
CA ILE A 26 5.40 -6.19 2.00
C ILE A 26 6.53 -6.05 0.97
N LEU A 27 7.31 -4.98 1.02
CA LEU A 27 8.36 -4.68 0.05
C LEU A 27 9.70 -5.38 0.32
N THR A 28 9.93 -5.93 1.51
CA THR A 28 11.26 -6.45 1.92
C THR A 28 11.26 -7.89 2.40
N ARG A 29 10.18 -8.38 3.00
CA ARG A 29 10.14 -9.68 3.69
C ARG A 29 9.01 -10.59 3.20
N SER A 30 7.94 -10.04 2.64
CA SER A 30 6.84 -10.86 2.14
C SER A 30 7.25 -11.63 0.89
N SER A 31 7.05 -12.95 0.93
CA SER A 31 7.14 -13.85 -0.22
C SER A 31 5.79 -14.05 -0.93
N ALA A 32 4.69 -13.51 -0.38
CA ALA A 32 3.38 -13.64 -0.98
C ALA A 32 3.26 -12.73 -2.21
N GLU A 33 3.05 -13.35 -3.37
CA GLU A 33 2.79 -12.64 -4.61
C GLU A 33 1.41 -11.95 -4.56
N SER A 34 1.40 -10.69 -4.97
CA SER A 34 0.18 -9.88 -5.10
C SER A 34 0.46 -8.68 -5.99
N THR A 35 -0.58 -8.22 -6.69
CA THR A 35 -0.51 -7.02 -7.53
C THR A 35 -0.06 -5.79 -6.75
N LEU A 36 -0.42 -5.69 -5.46
CA LEU A 36 0.01 -4.62 -4.58
C LEU A 36 1.54 -4.65 -4.35
N ARG A 37 2.10 -5.84 -4.09
CA ARG A 37 3.54 -6.03 -3.90
C ARG A 37 4.30 -5.72 -5.20
N ASP A 38 3.85 -6.27 -6.32
CA ASP A 38 4.53 -6.10 -7.61
C ASP A 38 4.49 -4.64 -8.07
N TRP A 39 3.34 -3.99 -7.93
CA TRP A 39 3.22 -2.55 -8.17
C TRP A 39 4.16 -1.75 -7.24
N GLY A 40 4.23 -2.13 -5.96
CA GLY A 40 5.10 -1.50 -4.98
C GLY A 40 6.60 -1.66 -5.29
N LEU A 41 7.02 -2.84 -5.76
CA LEU A 41 8.41 -3.10 -6.17
C LEU A 41 8.78 -2.30 -7.43
N LYS A 42 7.92 -2.29 -8.45
CA LYS A 42 8.08 -1.44 -9.65
C LYS A 42 8.09 0.05 -9.30
N LEU A 43 7.37 0.46 -8.26
CA LEU A 43 7.39 1.84 -7.78
C LEU A 43 8.70 2.15 -7.04
N ARG A 44 9.20 1.23 -6.21
CA ARG A 44 10.47 1.35 -5.50
C ARG A 44 11.64 1.64 -6.45
N GLU A 45 11.69 0.99 -7.60
CA GLU A 45 12.71 1.22 -8.63
C GLU A 45 12.66 2.64 -9.19
N ARG A 46 11.47 3.24 -9.32
CA ARG A 46 11.26 4.56 -9.92
C ARG A 46 11.45 5.73 -8.95
N VAL A 47 11.03 5.58 -7.69
CA VAL A 47 10.98 6.71 -6.73
C VAL A 47 11.77 6.46 -5.44
N GLY A 48 12.41 5.30 -5.30
CA GLY A 48 13.16 4.91 -4.11
C GLY A 48 12.27 4.34 -2.99
N PHE A 49 12.92 3.68 -2.04
CA PHE A 49 12.26 2.88 -1.00
C PHE A 49 11.28 3.67 -0.12
N LYS A 50 11.72 4.78 0.48
CA LYS A 50 10.90 5.55 1.43
C LYS A 50 9.59 6.04 0.79
N ARG A 51 9.68 6.59 -0.43
CA ARG A 51 8.52 7.11 -1.17
C ARG A 51 7.59 5.98 -1.62
N ALA A 52 8.15 4.87 -2.08
CA ALA A 52 7.36 3.69 -2.43
C ALA A 52 6.64 3.09 -1.22
N ALA A 53 7.29 2.98 -0.05
CA ALA A 53 6.67 2.49 1.17
C ALA A 53 5.49 3.37 1.61
N VAL A 54 5.62 4.70 1.55
CA VAL A 54 4.51 5.63 1.81
C VAL A 54 3.35 5.43 0.82
N ALA A 55 3.65 5.26 -0.47
CA ALA A 55 2.62 5.05 -1.48
C ALA A 55 1.90 3.69 -1.32
N VAL A 56 2.64 2.62 -0.99
CA VAL A 56 2.08 1.30 -0.68
C VAL A 56 1.22 1.35 0.58
N ALA A 57 1.67 2.00 1.65
CA ALA A 57 0.87 2.19 2.86
C ALA A 57 -0.46 2.92 2.58
N ARG A 58 -0.43 3.96 1.74
CA ARG A 58 -1.65 4.64 1.29
C ARG A 58 -2.58 3.69 0.55
N LYS A 59 -2.08 2.96 -0.46
CA LYS A 59 -2.88 2.03 -1.25
C LYS A 59 -3.47 0.90 -0.37
N LEU A 60 -2.67 0.37 0.55
CA LEU A 60 -3.09 -0.63 1.53
C LEU A 60 -4.25 -0.11 2.40
N SER A 61 -4.15 1.12 2.91
CA SER A 61 -5.23 1.72 3.72
C SER A 61 -6.56 1.83 2.96
N VAL A 62 -6.50 2.17 1.67
CA VAL A 62 -7.69 2.27 0.81
C VAL A 62 -8.31 0.90 0.58
N VAL A 63 -7.48 -0.12 0.31
CA VAL A 63 -7.96 -1.50 0.13
C VAL A 63 -8.58 -2.04 1.41
N MET A 64 -7.91 -1.90 2.55
CA MET A 64 -8.45 -2.34 3.85
C MET A 64 -9.77 -1.63 4.19
N HIS A 65 -9.87 -0.33 3.90
CA HIS A 65 -11.12 0.40 4.11
C HIS A 65 -12.23 -0.03 3.15
N ALA A 66 -11.90 -0.39 1.90
CA ALA A 66 -12.87 -0.96 0.96
C ALA A 66 -13.37 -2.32 1.43
N MET A 67 -12.46 -3.22 1.83
CA MET A 67 -12.78 -4.52 2.43
C MET A 67 -13.68 -4.39 3.65
N LEU A 68 -13.38 -3.44 4.55
CA LEU A 68 -14.21 -3.19 5.73
C LEU A 68 -15.64 -2.77 5.38
N LYS A 69 -15.82 -2.00 4.30
CA LYS A 69 -17.15 -1.53 3.86
C LYS A 69 -17.94 -2.59 3.09
N SER A 70 -17.26 -3.37 2.25
CA SER A 70 -17.92 -4.39 1.42
C SER A 70 -18.08 -5.73 2.13
N GLY A 71 -17.27 -6.03 3.15
CA GLY A 71 -17.17 -7.35 3.77
C GLY A 71 -16.36 -8.36 2.94
N GLU A 72 -15.83 -7.94 1.79
CA GLU A 72 -15.05 -8.78 0.89
C GLU A 72 -13.61 -8.99 1.41
N LEU A 73 -13.06 -10.17 1.11
CA LEU A 73 -11.69 -10.52 1.46
C LEU A 73 -10.66 -9.84 0.55
N PHE A 74 -9.39 -9.84 0.97
CA PHE A 74 -8.31 -9.28 0.18
C PHE A 74 -8.08 -10.09 -1.09
N ASP A 75 -8.34 -9.48 -2.24
CA ASP A 75 -8.01 -10.03 -3.54
C ASP A 75 -6.57 -9.65 -3.95
N LYS A 76 -5.73 -10.68 -4.12
CA LYS A 76 -4.32 -10.55 -4.48
C LYS A 76 -4.11 -10.19 -5.96
N THR A 77 -5.10 -10.40 -6.82
CA THR A 77 -5.03 -10.13 -8.27
C THR A 77 -5.73 -8.82 -8.66
N ALA A 78 -6.42 -8.18 -7.72
CA ALA A 78 -7.11 -6.91 -7.96
C ALA A 78 -6.16 -5.84 -8.52
N GLY A 79 -6.52 -5.30 -9.69
CA GLY A 79 -5.75 -4.25 -10.38
C GLY A 79 -4.54 -4.74 -11.19
N ALA A 80 -4.41 -6.04 -11.45
CA ALA A 80 -3.61 -6.52 -12.59
C ALA A 80 -4.30 -6.06 -13.90
N PRO A 81 -3.56 -5.53 -14.89
CA PRO A 81 -4.12 -5.46 -16.24
C PRO A 81 -4.39 -6.91 -16.70
N ALA A 82 -5.56 -7.11 -17.31
CA ALA A 82 -5.91 -8.37 -17.96
C ALA A 82 -4.92 -8.73 -19.07
#